data_AF-A0A1F9Z8Q3-F1
#
_entry.id   AF-A0A1F9Z8Q3-F1
#
_cell.length_a   1.000
_cell.length_b   1.000
_cell.length_c   1.000
_cell.angle_alpha   90.00
_cell.angle_beta   90.00
_cell.angle_gamma   90.00
#
_symmetry.space_group_name_H-M   'P 1'
#
loop_
_entity.id
_entity.type
_entity.pdbx_description
1 polymer ?
#
loop_
_entity_poly.entity_id
_entity_poly.type
_entity_poly.pdbx_seq_one_letter_code
_entity_poly.pdbx_strand_id
1 'polypeptide(L)'
;MSSDASGSFLAPAVGAVVEGITFYDLAHTAVADVRVKIAFEDLGRRKRSQLAQLESLVGGEAKAAAPRPGFFPLEVVSKVECYVCGYATETTAMPDHCPTCGAARYSFEKEISLAKAWEIAATAARKLAALFRDLVARASGREKGLLEELAREEEELAAEAEKERAELLT
;
A
#
# COMPACT_ATOMS: atom_id res chain seq x y z
N MET A 1 3.42 -16.36 29.08
CA MET A 1 2.74 -17.10 27.99
C MET A 1 3.02 -16.33 26.71
N SER A 2 4.12 -16.68 26.05
CA SER A 2 4.53 -16.08 24.78
C SER A 2 3.63 -16.64 23.69
N SER A 3 2.74 -15.83 23.16
CA SER A 3 2.00 -16.14 21.93
C SER A 3 3.00 -16.18 20.79
N ASP A 4 3.09 -17.32 20.09
CA ASP A 4 3.89 -17.49 18.87
C ASP A 4 3.48 -16.44 17.82
N ALA A 5 4.25 -15.35 17.73
CA ALA A 5 4.01 -14.27 16.77
C ALA A 5 4.18 -14.73 15.30
N SER A 6 4.85 -15.87 15.08
CA SER A 6 5.08 -16.52 13.79
C SER A 6 3.90 -17.36 13.28
N GLY A 7 2.83 -17.53 14.07
CA GLY A 7 1.72 -18.46 13.77
C GLY A 7 0.32 -17.86 13.79
N SER A 8 0.16 -16.54 13.92
CA SER A 8 -1.17 -15.91 14.00
C SER A 8 -1.93 -16.05 12.68
N PHE A 9 -3.21 -16.45 12.73
CA PHE A 9 -4.08 -16.49 11.55
C PHE A 9 -4.34 -15.09 10.95
N LEU A 10 -4.04 -14.03 11.70
CA LEU A 10 -4.10 -12.63 11.25
C LEU A 10 -2.83 -12.17 10.52
N ALA A 11 -1.76 -12.97 10.48
CA ALA A 11 -0.52 -12.60 9.79
C ALA A 11 -0.73 -12.19 8.30
N PRO A 12 -1.62 -12.84 7.51
CA PRO A 12 -1.93 -12.37 6.16
C PRO A 12 -2.53 -10.97 6.13
N ALA A 13 -3.42 -10.62 7.07
CA ALA A 13 -4.02 -9.29 7.17
C ALA A 13 -2.95 -8.23 7.45
N VAL A 14 -2.06 -8.50 8.43
CA VAL A 14 -0.93 -7.63 8.77
C VAL A 14 -0.04 -7.43 7.54
N GLY A 15 0.36 -8.51 6.88
CA GLY A 15 1.26 -8.45 5.75
C GLY A 15 0.70 -7.68 4.56
N ALA A 16 -0.59 -7.86 4.27
CA ALA A 16 -1.30 -7.12 3.22
C ALA A 16 -1.38 -5.62 3.51
N VAL A 17 -1.64 -5.22 4.76
CA VAL A 17 -1.68 -3.80 5.15
C VAL A 17 -0.28 -3.18 5.08
N VAL A 18 0.75 -3.90 5.56
CA VAL A 18 2.15 -3.42 5.49
C VAL A 18 2.60 -3.29 4.03
N GLU A 19 2.17 -4.19 3.14
CA GLU A 19 2.36 -4.07 1.69
C GLU A 19 1.81 -2.74 1.15
N GLY A 20 0.59 -2.39 1.54
CA GLY A 20 -0.02 -1.12 1.17
C GLY A 20 0.77 0.10 1.67
N ILE A 21 1.20 0.09 2.93
CA ILE A 21 2.05 1.16 3.49
C ILE A 21 3.33 1.29 2.68
N THR A 22 4.01 0.16 2.40
CA THR A 22 5.26 0.14 1.62
C THR A 22 5.04 0.71 0.23
N PHE A 23 3.96 0.30 -0.45
CA PHE A 23 3.62 0.82 -1.77
C PHE A 23 3.41 2.35 -1.75
N TYR A 24 2.59 2.86 -0.84
CA TYR A 24 2.27 4.28 -0.79
C TYR A 24 3.48 5.15 -0.39
N ASP A 25 4.35 4.67 0.50
CA ASP A 25 5.58 5.38 0.87
C ASP A 25 6.56 5.49 -0.31
N LEU A 26 6.74 4.40 -1.05
CA LEU A 26 7.55 4.39 -2.28
C LEU A 26 6.94 5.28 -3.35
N ALA A 27 5.63 5.21 -3.54
CA ALA A 27 4.91 5.99 -4.54
C ALA A 27 4.99 7.51 -4.24
N HIS A 28 4.85 7.92 -2.98
CA HIS A 28 5.02 9.32 -2.57
C HIS A 28 6.41 9.86 -2.94
N THR A 29 7.43 9.00 -2.84
CA THR A 29 8.82 9.34 -3.21
C THR A 29 9.02 9.39 -4.73
N ALA A 30 8.45 8.44 -5.46
CA ALA A 30 8.75 8.23 -6.88
C ALA A 30 7.89 9.05 -7.85
N VAL A 31 6.63 9.35 -7.53
CA VAL A 31 5.69 9.94 -8.50
C VAL A 31 5.96 11.42 -8.74
N ALA A 32 5.73 11.94 -9.95
CA ALA A 32 5.83 13.36 -10.25
C ALA A 32 4.56 14.14 -9.84
N ASP A 33 3.39 13.64 -10.23
CA ASP A 33 2.08 14.31 -10.05
C ASP A 33 1.75 14.54 -8.56
N VAL A 34 1.63 15.81 -8.17
CA VAL A 34 1.31 16.24 -6.80
C VAL A 34 -0.05 15.73 -6.33
N ARG A 35 -1.05 15.63 -7.20
CA ARG A 35 -2.38 15.12 -6.84
C ARG A 35 -2.31 13.65 -6.45
N VAL A 36 -1.48 12.89 -7.16
CA VAL A 36 -1.24 11.48 -6.87
C VAL A 36 -0.46 11.33 -5.55
N LYS A 37 0.53 12.20 -5.29
CA LYS A 37 1.25 12.22 -4.00
C LYS A 37 0.29 12.43 -2.83
N ILE A 38 -0.63 13.40 -2.94
CA ILE A 38 -1.63 13.69 -1.91
C ILE A 38 -2.55 12.48 -1.70
N ALA A 39 -3.10 11.92 -2.78
CA ALA A 39 -3.96 10.75 -2.68
C ALA A 39 -3.26 9.55 -2.03
N PHE A 40 -2.02 9.25 -2.44
CA PHE A 40 -1.24 8.16 -1.85
C PHE A 40 -0.81 8.43 -0.41
N GLU A 41 -0.55 9.68 -0.03
CA GLU A 41 -0.27 10.02 1.36
C GLU A 41 -1.49 9.74 2.25
N ASP A 42 -2.68 10.17 1.80
CA ASP A 42 -3.94 9.95 2.50
C ASP A 42 -4.25 8.45 2.65
N LEU A 43 -4.11 7.69 1.56
CA LEU A 43 -4.29 6.24 1.56
C LEU A 43 -3.26 5.54 2.47
N GLY A 44 -2.01 5.99 2.45
CA GLY A 44 -0.96 5.51 3.35
C GLY A 44 -1.30 5.76 4.82
N ARG A 45 -1.86 6.93 5.17
CA ARG A 45 -2.33 7.23 6.53
C ARG A 45 -3.46 6.28 6.96
N ARG A 46 -4.42 6.00 6.07
CA ARG A 46 -5.48 4.99 6.34
C ARG A 46 -4.87 3.62 6.64
N LYS A 47 -3.92 3.14 5.82
CA LYS A 47 -3.25 1.85 6.06
C LYS A 47 -2.46 1.79 7.37
N ARG A 48 -1.79 2.87 7.77
CA ARG A 48 -1.11 2.92 9.07
C ARG A 48 -2.09 2.84 10.24
N SER A 49 -3.28 3.43 10.12
CA SER A 49 -4.34 3.30 11.12
C SER A 49 -4.82 1.84 11.26
N GLN A 50 -5.06 1.17 10.13
CA GLN A 50 -5.45 -0.24 10.10
C GLN A 50 -4.36 -1.15 10.69
N LEU A 51 -3.10 -0.88 10.39
CA LEU A 51 -1.98 -1.61 10.98
C LEU A 51 -1.95 -1.46 12.49
N ALA A 52 -2.14 -0.24 13.02
CA ALA A 52 -2.16 -0.01 14.46
C ALA A 52 -3.30 -0.78 15.16
N GLN A 53 -4.47 -0.88 14.52
CA GLN A 53 -5.58 -1.69 15.03
C GLN A 53 -5.24 -3.18 15.05
N LEU A 54 -4.63 -3.71 13.97
CA LEU A 54 -4.18 -5.10 13.91
C LEU A 54 -3.07 -5.40 14.93
N GLU A 55 -2.07 -4.53 15.06
CA GLU A 55 -0.98 -4.64 16.04
C GLU A 55 -1.51 -4.67 17.48
N SER A 56 -2.67 -4.05 17.76
CA SER A 56 -3.32 -4.14 19.07
C SER A 56 -3.82 -5.56 19.43
N LEU A 57 -3.95 -6.44 18.44
CA LEU A 57 -4.35 -7.85 18.62
C LEU A 57 -3.15 -8.80 18.58
N VAL A 58 -2.21 -8.58 17.65
CA VAL A 58 -1.11 -9.53 17.39
C VAL A 58 0.25 -9.10 17.92
N GLY A 59 0.39 -7.86 18.40
CA GLY A 59 1.65 -7.25 18.78
C GLY A 59 2.44 -6.68 17.60
N GLY A 60 3.25 -5.63 17.87
CA GLY A 60 3.97 -4.88 16.84
C GLY A 60 5.06 -5.65 16.08
N GLU A 61 5.57 -6.74 16.65
CA GLU A 61 6.60 -7.59 16.02
C GLU A 61 6.02 -8.45 14.88
N ALA A 62 4.69 -8.63 14.82
CA ALA A 62 4.05 -9.50 13.85
C ALA A 62 4.29 -9.06 12.39
N LYS A 63 4.51 -7.77 12.14
CA LYS A 63 4.75 -7.25 10.77
C LYS A 63 6.06 -7.71 10.15
N ALA A 64 7.07 -8.05 10.95
CA ALA A 64 8.39 -8.42 10.44
C ALA A 64 8.37 -9.76 9.68
N ALA A 65 7.52 -10.70 10.14
CA ALA A 65 7.39 -12.03 9.56
C ALA A 65 6.15 -12.21 8.69
N ALA A 66 5.30 -11.18 8.55
CA ALA A 66 4.04 -11.28 7.85
C ALA A 66 4.22 -11.43 6.32
N PRO A 67 3.53 -12.38 5.67
CA PRO A 67 3.67 -12.61 4.24
C PRO A 67 3.07 -11.45 3.44
N ARG A 68 3.72 -11.05 2.34
CA ARG A 68 3.22 -10.04 1.40
C ARG A 68 2.42 -10.73 0.29
N PRO A 69 1.09 -10.57 0.20
CA PRO A 69 0.27 -11.31 -0.75
C PRO A 69 0.30 -10.80 -2.20
N GLY A 70 0.92 -9.66 -2.50
CA GLY A 70 0.97 -9.10 -3.86
C GLY A 70 -0.33 -8.38 -4.25
N PHE A 71 -0.96 -7.70 -3.30
CA PHE A 71 -2.16 -6.92 -3.56
C PHE A 71 -1.83 -5.56 -4.18
N PHE A 72 -0.63 -5.05 -3.91
CA PHE A 72 -0.13 -3.78 -4.40
C PHE A 72 0.97 -4.02 -5.46
N PRO A 73 0.96 -3.29 -6.57
CA PRO A 73 1.94 -3.47 -7.65
C PRO A 73 3.26 -2.78 -7.29
N LEU A 74 4.01 -3.35 -6.35
CA LEU A 74 5.26 -2.77 -5.85
C LEU A 74 6.30 -2.53 -6.96
N GLU A 75 6.31 -3.33 -8.01
CA GLU A 75 7.16 -3.17 -9.19
C GLU A 75 6.96 -1.82 -9.90
N VAL A 76 5.77 -1.21 -9.78
CA VAL A 76 5.49 0.09 -10.38
C VAL A 76 6.30 1.20 -9.70
N VAL A 77 6.60 1.08 -8.40
CA VAL A 77 7.17 2.16 -7.58
C VAL A 77 8.47 1.80 -6.85
N SER A 78 8.91 0.55 -6.90
CA SER A 78 10.13 0.08 -6.19
C SER A 78 11.43 0.50 -6.85
N LYS A 79 11.44 0.65 -8.18
CA LYS A 79 12.61 1.07 -8.96
C LYS A 79 12.31 2.30 -9.78
N VAL A 80 13.27 3.20 -9.87
CA VAL A 80 13.25 4.39 -10.72
C VAL A 80 14.39 4.34 -11.73
N GLU A 81 14.18 4.96 -12.88
CA GLU A 81 15.14 5.02 -13.98
C GLU A 81 15.29 6.46 -14.43
N CYS A 82 16.53 6.91 -14.61
CA CYS A 82 16.82 8.21 -15.16
C CYS A 82 16.39 8.26 -16.63
N TYR A 83 15.34 9.00 -16.97
CA TYR A 83 14.85 9.06 -18.36
C TYR A 83 15.85 9.67 -19.35
N VAL A 84 16.92 10.31 -18.86
CA VAL A 84 17.97 10.91 -19.69
C VAL A 84 18.98 9.87 -20.18
N CYS A 85 19.35 8.89 -19.35
CA CYS A 85 20.46 7.97 -19.65
C CYS A 85 20.21 6.49 -19.31
N GLY A 86 19.08 6.14 -18.71
CA GLY A 86 18.70 4.77 -18.37
C GLY A 86 19.32 4.20 -17.09
N TYR A 87 20.04 5.01 -16.29
CA TYR A 87 20.52 4.55 -14.98
C TYR A 87 19.34 4.21 -14.06
N ALA A 88 19.26 2.96 -13.59
CA ALA A 88 18.19 2.47 -12.72
C ALA A 88 18.69 2.22 -11.29
N THR A 89 17.83 2.51 -10.31
CA THR A 89 18.11 2.29 -8.88
C THR A 89 16.82 2.01 -8.12
N GLU A 90 16.94 1.45 -6.91
CA GLU A 90 15.81 1.34 -5.98
C GLU A 90 15.33 2.75 -5.58
N THR A 91 14.02 2.95 -5.49
CA THR A 91 13.38 4.23 -5.11
C THR A 91 13.83 4.72 -3.74
N THR A 92 14.05 3.80 -2.79
CA THR A 92 14.59 4.14 -1.45
C THR A 92 16.01 4.70 -1.49
N ALA A 93 16.73 4.45 -2.58
CA ALA A 93 18.08 4.93 -2.83
C ALA A 93 18.11 5.98 -3.96
N MET A 94 16.97 6.61 -4.28
CA MET A 94 16.87 7.59 -5.36
C MET A 94 17.77 8.80 -5.07
N PRO A 95 18.77 9.08 -5.93
CA PRO A 95 19.75 10.13 -5.68
C PRO A 95 19.22 11.52 -6.07
N ASP A 96 19.86 12.57 -5.56
CA ASP A 96 19.54 13.95 -5.94
C ASP A 96 20.04 14.32 -7.33
N HIS A 97 21.09 13.65 -7.80
CA HIS A 97 21.62 13.77 -9.15
C HIS A 97 21.98 12.38 -9.69
N CYS A 98 21.75 12.15 -10.97
CA CYS A 98 22.09 10.92 -11.65
C CYS A 98 23.62 10.73 -11.65
N PRO A 99 24.15 9.63 -11.10
CA PRO A 99 25.59 9.40 -11.04
C PRO A 99 26.22 9.14 -12.42
N THR A 100 25.40 8.87 -13.43
CA THR A 100 25.86 8.57 -14.80
C THR A 100 25.93 9.82 -15.67
N CYS A 101 24.90 10.67 -15.65
CA CYS A 101 24.81 11.83 -16.57
C CYS A 101 24.67 13.19 -15.88
N GLY A 102 24.58 13.24 -14.55
CA GLY A 102 24.43 14.49 -13.79
C GLY A 102 23.03 15.11 -13.81
N ALA A 103 22.05 14.49 -14.50
CA ALA A 103 20.67 14.97 -14.50
C ALA A 103 20.08 15.01 -13.07
N ALA A 104 19.20 15.98 -12.80
CA ALA A 104 18.66 16.19 -11.46
C ALA A 104 17.63 15.11 -11.05
N ARG A 105 17.24 15.12 -9.78
CA ARG A 105 16.31 14.15 -9.15
C ARG A 105 15.00 13.95 -9.92
N TYR A 106 14.41 15.01 -10.47
CA TYR A 106 13.16 14.92 -11.24
C TYR A 106 13.30 14.00 -12.46
N SER A 107 14.52 13.73 -12.93
CA SER A 107 14.76 12.79 -14.03
C SER A 107 14.46 11.33 -13.70
N PHE A 108 14.20 11.03 -12.43
CA PHE A 108 13.80 9.72 -11.92
C PHE A 108 12.31 9.61 -11.60
N GLU A 109 11.57 10.73 -11.62
CA GLU A 109 10.17 10.73 -11.23
C GLU A 109 9.31 9.94 -12.24
N LYS A 110 8.30 9.26 -11.71
CA LYS A 110 7.37 8.43 -12.47
C LYS A 110 6.09 9.17 -12.79
N GLU A 111 5.65 9.00 -14.03
CA GLU A 111 4.33 9.39 -14.47
C GLU A 111 3.32 8.30 -14.12
N ILE A 112 2.58 8.53 -13.03
CA ILE A 112 1.37 7.78 -12.69
C ILE A 112 0.21 8.75 -12.79
N SER A 113 -0.74 8.49 -13.68
CA SER A 113 -1.94 9.33 -13.77
C SER A 113 -2.82 9.14 -12.53
N LEU A 114 -3.58 10.17 -12.15
CA LEU A 114 -4.49 10.06 -11.02
C LEU A 114 -5.56 8.97 -11.24
N ALA A 115 -6.04 8.79 -12.47
CA ALA A 115 -6.95 7.69 -12.79
C ALA A 115 -6.32 6.30 -12.55
N LYS A 116 -5.02 6.13 -12.86
CA LYS A 116 -4.30 4.90 -12.57
C LYS A 116 -4.06 4.70 -11.08
N ALA A 117 -3.76 5.78 -10.34
CA ALA A 117 -3.63 5.74 -8.89
C ALA A 117 -4.91 5.22 -8.22
N TRP A 118 -6.07 5.75 -8.63
CA TRP A 118 -7.37 5.28 -8.13
C TRP A 118 -7.72 3.86 -8.57
N GLU A 119 -7.33 3.44 -9.78
CA GLU A 119 -7.47 2.04 -10.21
C GLU A 119 -6.70 1.07 -9.31
N ILE A 120 -5.45 1.43 -8.97
CA ILE A 120 -4.59 0.65 -8.06
C ILE A 120 -5.24 0.58 -6.68
N ALA A 121 -5.68 1.73 -6.14
CA ALA A 121 -6.33 1.81 -4.83
C ALA A 121 -7.60 0.95 -4.78
N ALA A 122 -8.49 1.08 -5.77
CA ALA A 122 -9.73 0.31 -5.85
C ALA A 122 -9.47 -1.20 -5.92
N THR A 123 -8.51 -1.62 -6.74
CA THR A 123 -8.15 -3.03 -6.90
C THR A 123 -7.55 -3.62 -5.62
N ALA A 124 -6.61 -2.91 -4.99
CA ALA A 124 -5.99 -3.35 -3.75
C ALA A 124 -7.02 -3.40 -2.60
N ALA A 125 -7.90 -2.40 -2.52
CA ALA A 125 -8.94 -2.33 -1.49
C ALA A 125 -9.93 -3.49 -1.61
N ARG A 126 -10.40 -3.83 -2.82
CA ARG A 126 -11.24 -5.03 -3.02
C ARG A 126 -10.57 -6.32 -2.56
N LYS A 127 -9.27 -6.49 -2.85
CA LYS A 127 -8.51 -7.67 -2.42
C LYS A 127 -8.35 -7.73 -0.90
N LEU A 128 -8.10 -6.60 -0.26
CA LEU A 128 -8.03 -6.49 1.20
C LEU A 128 -9.38 -6.79 1.86
N ALA A 129 -10.48 -6.21 1.36
CA ALA A 129 -11.82 -6.50 1.83
C ALA A 129 -12.14 -8.00 1.77
N ALA A 130 -11.85 -8.64 0.64
CA ALA A 130 -12.04 -10.08 0.47
C ALA A 130 -11.20 -10.88 1.49
N LEU A 131 -9.91 -10.54 1.65
CA LEU A 131 -9.04 -11.18 2.63
C LEU A 131 -9.60 -11.03 4.06
N PHE A 132 -10.03 -9.84 4.47
CA PHE A 132 -10.58 -9.62 5.81
C PHE A 132 -11.85 -10.43 6.02
N ARG A 133 -12.76 -10.48 5.04
CA ARG A 133 -13.96 -11.34 5.08
C ARG A 133 -13.63 -12.83 5.20
N ASP A 134 -12.62 -13.31 4.47
CA ASP A 134 -12.21 -14.71 4.57
C ASP A 134 -11.67 -15.05 5.96
N LEU A 135 -10.97 -14.11 6.60
CA LEU A 135 -10.44 -14.28 7.96
C LEU A 135 -11.54 -14.23 9.03
N VAL A 136 -12.65 -13.50 8.79
CA VAL A 136 -13.80 -13.45 9.71
C VAL A 136 -14.35 -14.86 10.00
N ALA A 137 -14.32 -15.77 9.02
CA ALA A 137 -14.79 -17.15 9.20
C ALA A 137 -14.02 -17.93 10.28
N ARG A 138 -12.81 -17.49 10.61
CA ARG A 138 -11.90 -18.12 11.59
C ARG A 138 -11.80 -17.32 12.90
N ALA A 139 -12.36 -16.12 12.93
CA ALA A 139 -12.22 -15.18 14.02
C ALA A 139 -13.36 -15.26 15.03
N SER A 140 -13.12 -14.79 16.25
CA SER A 140 -14.15 -14.68 17.28
C SER A 140 -13.97 -13.40 18.11
N GLY A 141 -15.03 -12.99 18.82
CA GLY A 141 -14.99 -11.84 19.72
C GLY A 141 -14.44 -10.57 19.07
N ARG A 142 -13.40 -9.98 19.69
CA ARG A 142 -12.78 -8.73 19.25
C ARG A 142 -12.11 -8.85 17.86
N GLU A 143 -11.50 -9.99 17.56
CA GLU A 143 -10.83 -10.20 16.26
C GLU A 143 -11.84 -10.16 15.12
N LYS A 144 -12.98 -10.83 15.32
CA LYS A 144 -14.07 -10.85 14.36
C LYS A 144 -14.62 -9.45 14.11
N GLY A 145 -14.92 -8.71 15.19
CA GLY A 145 -15.43 -7.34 15.08
C GLY A 145 -14.47 -6.41 14.33
N LEU A 146 -13.16 -6.48 14.62
CA LEU A 146 -12.17 -5.67 13.91
C LEU A 146 -12.08 -6.06 12.43
N LEU A 147 -12.04 -7.35 12.09
CA LEU A 147 -11.97 -7.78 10.70
C LEU A 147 -13.21 -7.38 9.88
N GLU A 148 -14.40 -7.44 10.48
CA GLU A 148 -15.64 -6.96 9.85
C GLU A 148 -15.61 -5.44 9.61
N GLU A 149 -15.08 -4.66 10.56
CA GLU A 149 -14.89 -3.22 10.41
C GLU A 149 -13.88 -2.90 9.30
N LEU A 150 -12.71 -3.53 9.31
CA LEU A 150 -11.67 -3.35 8.30
C LEU A 150 -12.18 -3.76 6.90
N ALA A 151 -12.94 -4.84 6.78
CA ALA A 151 -13.54 -5.25 5.51
C ALA A 151 -14.45 -4.16 4.95
N ARG A 152 -15.32 -3.59 5.81
CA ARG A 152 -16.25 -2.52 5.42
C ARG A 152 -15.49 -1.26 4.98
N GLU A 153 -14.46 -0.83 5.72
CA GLU A 153 -13.62 0.32 5.35
C GLU A 153 -12.99 0.13 3.96
N GLU A 154 -12.51 -1.08 3.64
CA GLU A 154 -11.92 -1.37 2.35
C GLU A 154 -12.94 -1.42 1.21
N GLU A 155 -14.15 -1.86 1.48
CA GLU A 155 -15.25 -1.81 0.50
C GLU A 155 -15.67 -0.39 0.19
N GLU A 156 -15.80 0.45 1.22
CA GLU A 156 -16.08 1.87 1.10
C GLU A 156 -14.97 2.58 0.31
N LEU A 157 -13.71 2.31 0.63
CA LEU A 157 -12.56 2.84 -0.11
C LEU A 157 -12.56 2.35 -1.58
N ALA A 158 -12.89 1.09 -1.83
CA ALA A 158 -12.95 0.57 -3.20
C ALA A 158 -14.01 1.31 -4.02
N ALA A 159 -15.19 1.55 -3.44
CA ALA A 159 -16.26 2.30 -4.09
C ALA A 159 -15.90 3.78 -4.29
N GLU A 160 -15.28 4.43 -3.30
CA GLU A 160 -14.75 5.79 -3.39
C GLU A 160 -13.76 5.90 -4.55
N ALA A 161 -12.75 5.03 -4.59
CA ALA A 161 -11.72 5.04 -5.62
C ALA A 161 -12.28 4.75 -7.03
N GLU A 162 -13.28 3.87 -7.17
CA GLU A 162 -13.95 3.65 -8.45
C GLU A 162 -14.69 4.89 -8.95
N LYS A 163 -15.38 5.59 -8.04
CA LYS A 163 -16.08 6.83 -8.35
C LYS A 163 -15.09 7.91 -8.78
N GLU A 164 -14.04 8.15 -8.00
CA GLU A 164 -12.98 9.13 -8.33
C GLU A 164 -12.32 8.82 -9.68
N ARG A 165 -12.06 7.54 -9.97
CA ARG A 165 -11.55 7.11 -11.28
C ARG A 165 -12.53 7.40 -12.41
N ALA A 166 -13.83 7.16 -12.22
CA ALA A 166 -14.84 7.39 -13.23
C ALA A 166 -14.96 8.88 -13.58
N GLU A 167 -14.94 9.77 -12.58
CA GLU A 167 -15.00 11.23 -12.77
C GLU A 167 -13.80 11.78 -13.56
N LEU A 168 -12.64 11.12 -13.51
CA LEU A 168 -11.46 11.51 -14.28
C LEU A 168 -11.48 11.05 -15.74
N LEU A 169 -12.38 10.13 -16.09
CA LEU A 169 -12.48 9.52 -17.43
C LEU A 169 -13.67 10.06 -18.24
N THR A 170 -14.52 10.89 -17.63
CA THR A 170 -15.62 11.63 -18.27
C THR A 170 -15.14 12.95 -18.83
#